data_AF-A0AAV5BWR2-F1
#
_entry.id   AF-A0AAV5BWR2-F1
#
_cell.length_a   1.000
_cell.length_b   1.000
_cell.length_c   1.000
_cell.angle_alpha   90.00
_cell.angle_beta   90.00
_cell.angle_gamma   90.00
#
_symmetry.space_group_name_H-M   'P 1'
#
loop_
_entity.id
_entity.type
_entity.pdbx_description
1 polymer ?
#
loop_
_entity_poly.entity_id
_entity_poly.type
_entity_poly.pdbx_seq_one_letter_code
_entity_poly.pdbx_strand_id
1 'polypeptide(L)'
;MHGSSDEFIDANIQLALTVARKLKELKGTRSCIVFPDQPEKRRASQLFRTAIDTIEGVTVSSLDDVPTGAVNNFFKSIRNTLDFDFSDDNEGFPPKDLHYRFLSQFTPVFYIRQRDYSKTVAVAPYIVNYSGAVFRRYPGPWQVMLKQADGSYACVAESEARFTLGQAKEELLRVIGLQEEEGSSLEFLRRGYKNATWWEENVDEEKSSAWRT
;
A
#
# COMPACT_ATOMS: atom_id res chain seq x y z
N MET A 1 5.39 23.09 10.70
CA MET A 1 5.81 22.65 9.35
C MET A 1 4.59 22.04 8.66
N HIS A 2 3.88 22.81 7.83
CA HIS A 2 2.60 22.39 7.21
C HIS A 2 2.67 22.43 5.67
N GLY A 3 3.79 22.86 5.09
CA GLY A 3 3.93 23.04 3.63
C GLY A 3 4.32 21.79 2.85
N SER A 4 4.95 20.78 3.47
CA SER A 4 5.40 19.59 2.76
C SER A 4 4.24 18.66 2.37
N SER A 5 3.18 18.60 3.18
CA SER A 5 2.03 17.73 2.91
C SER A 5 1.29 18.13 1.63
N ASP A 6 1.11 19.42 1.39
CA ASP A 6 0.40 19.92 0.21
C ASP A 6 1.17 19.64 -1.09
N GLU A 7 2.50 19.75 -1.06
CA GLU A 7 3.36 19.39 -2.20
C GLU A 7 3.23 17.91 -2.59
N PHE A 8 3.16 17.00 -1.60
CA PHE A 8 2.95 15.58 -1.86
C PHE A 8 1.55 15.31 -2.43
N ILE A 9 0.52 16.00 -1.94
CA ILE A 9 -0.84 15.87 -2.45
C ILE A 9 -0.90 16.37 -3.90
N ASP A 10 -0.27 17.50 -4.21
CA ASP A 10 -0.22 18.06 -5.56
C ASP A 10 0.55 17.16 -6.54
N ALA A 11 1.68 16.59 -6.12
CA ALA A 11 2.42 15.62 -6.91
C ALA A 11 1.60 14.36 -7.20
N ASN A 12 0.83 13.87 -6.22
CA ASN A 12 -0.06 12.72 -6.39
C ASN A 12 -1.19 13.03 -7.38
N ILE A 13 -1.78 14.23 -7.34
CA ILE A 13 -2.81 14.66 -8.30
C ILE A 13 -2.23 14.76 -9.71
N GLN A 14 -1.03 15.33 -9.87
CA GLN A 14 -0.34 15.40 -11.15
C GLN A 14 -0.05 14.01 -11.73
N LEU A 15 0.38 13.07 -10.87
CA LEU A 15 0.59 11.68 -11.26
C LEU A 15 -0.72 11.03 -11.72
N ALA A 16 -1.80 11.19 -10.95
CA ALA A 16 -3.13 10.65 -11.30
C ALA A 16 -3.64 11.18 -12.65
N LEU A 17 -3.50 12.49 -12.90
CA LEU A 17 -3.86 13.11 -14.18
C LEU A 17 -2.99 12.60 -15.33
N THR A 18 -1.68 12.42 -15.10
CA THR A 18 -0.75 11.89 -16.10
C THR A 18 -1.09 10.44 -16.47
N VAL A 19 -1.42 9.61 -15.47
CA VAL A 19 -1.88 8.23 -15.66
C VAL A 19 -3.20 8.22 -16.43
N ALA A 20 -4.17 9.04 -16.04
CA ALA A 20 -5.46 9.13 -16.71
C ALA A 20 -5.32 9.54 -18.19
N ARG A 21 -4.44 10.50 -18.49
CA ARG A 21 -4.11 10.89 -19.87
C ARG A 21 -3.54 9.71 -20.65
N LYS A 22 -2.55 9.00 -20.10
CA LYS A 22 -1.94 7.83 -20.77
C LYS A 22 -2.93 6.67 -20.94
N LEU A 23 -3.81 6.43 -19.97
CA LEU A 23 -4.84 5.41 -20.07
C LEU A 23 -5.84 5.72 -21.19
N LYS A 24 -6.17 7.00 -21.40
CA LYS A 24 -6.97 7.42 -22.54
C LYS A 24 -6.21 7.21 -23.86
N GLU A 25 -4.98 7.70 -23.97
CA GLU A 25 -4.17 7.59 -25.19
C GLU A 25 -3.97 6.12 -25.63
N LEU A 26 -3.76 5.21 -24.67
CA LEU A 26 -3.46 3.81 -24.96
C LEU A 26 -4.70 2.92 -25.11
N LYS A 27 -5.77 3.18 -24.35
CA LYS A 27 -6.92 2.27 -24.23
C LYS A 27 -8.28 2.93 -24.46
N GLY A 28 -8.33 4.24 -24.75
CA GLY A 28 -9.58 4.99 -24.92
C GLY A 28 -10.50 4.97 -23.69
N THR A 29 -9.97 4.66 -22.51
CA THR A 29 -10.78 4.39 -21.31
C THR A 29 -11.13 5.67 -20.58
N ARG A 30 -12.40 5.83 -20.22
CA ARG A 30 -12.89 6.92 -19.36
C ARG A 30 -12.38 6.71 -17.95
N SER A 31 -11.77 7.75 -17.38
CA SER A 31 -11.12 7.67 -16.07
C SER A 31 -11.79 8.58 -15.06
N CYS A 32 -12.06 8.10 -13.85
CA CYS A 32 -12.61 8.91 -12.78
C CYS A 32 -11.58 9.04 -11.65
N ILE A 33 -11.19 10.27 -11.32
CA ILE A 33 -10.31 10.57 -10.18
C ILE A 33 -11.20 10.89 -8.99
N VAL A 34 -11.00 10.17 -7.89
CA VAL A 34 -11.83 10.28 -6.69
C VAL A 34 -10.99 10.85 -5.54
N PHE A 35 -11.49 11.93 -4.95
CA PHE A 35 -10.87 12.63 -3.83
C PHE A 35 -11.48 12.20 -2.49
N PRO A 36 -10.71 12.26 -1.40
CA PRO A 36 -11.16 11.74 -0.11
C PRO A 36 -12.22 12.61 0.58
N ASP A 37 -12.34 13.89 0.22
CA ASP A 37 -13.42 14.78 0.64
C ASP A 37 -13.68 15.92 -0.37
N GLN A 38 -14.78 16.65 -0.15
CA GLN A 38 -15.15 17.84 -0.93
C GLN A 38 -14.11 18.96 -0.89
N PRO A 39 -13.52 19.35 0.26
CA PRO A 39 -12.47 20.36 0.29
C PRO A 39 -11.27 20.03 -0.62
N GLU A 40 -10.75 18.81 -0.57
CA GLU A 40 -9.64 18.37 -1.42
C GLU A 40 -10.04 18.33 -2.90
N LYS A 41 -11.24 17.82 -3.20
CA LYS A 41 -11.81 17.87 -4.57
C LYS A 41 -11.87 19.30 -5.09
N ARG A 42 -12.36 20.25 -4.29
CA ARG A 42 -12.52 21.65 -4.67
C ARG A 42 -11.16 22.30 -4.91
N ARG A 43 -10.19 22.08 -4.01
CA ARG A 43 -8.82 22.57 -4.15
C ARG A 43 -8.18 22.04 -5.44
N ALA A 44 -8.25 20.73 -5.67
CA ALA A 44 -7.68 20.10 -6.85
C ALA A 44 -8.39 20.53 -8.15
N SER A 45 -9.71 20.65 -8.13
CA SER A 45 -10.50 21.14 -9.27
C SER A 45 -10.18 22.58 -9.62
N GLN A 46 -9.78 23.42 -8.66
CA GLN A 46 -9.36 24.80 -8.91
C GLN A 46 -7.93 24.84 -9.44
N LEU A 47 -7.01 24.12 -8.80
CA LEU A 47 -5.58 24.17 -9.13
C LEU A 47 -5.25 23.48 -10.46
N PHE A 48 -5.93 22.37 -10.75
CA PHE A 48 -5.68 21.54 -11.93
C PHE A 48 -6.79 21.61 -12.98
N ARG A 49 -7.65 22.64 -12.92
CA ARG A 49 -8.80 22.81 -13.82
C ARG A 49 -8.41 22.66 -15.29
N THR A 50 -7.36 23.37 -15.71
CA THR A 50 -6.88 23.36 -17.09
C THR A 50 -6.45 21.97 -17.52
N ALA A 51 -5.77 21.21 -16.65
CA ALA A 51 -5.34 19.85 -16.94
C ALA A 51 -6.52 18.88 -17.04
N ILE A 52 -7.52 19.02 -16.16
CA ILE A 52 -8.75 18.22 -16.18
C ILE A 52 -9.54 18.49 -17.46
N ASP A 53 -9.75 19.76 -17.80
CA ASP A 53 -10.52 20.18 -18.99
C ASP A 53 -9.81 19.76 -20.30
N THR A 54 -8.47 19.69 -20.29
CA THR A 54 -7.67 19.22 -21.43
C THR A 54 -7.83 17.71 -21.65
N ILE A 55 -7.97 16.93 -20.57
CA ILE A 55 -8.10 15.47 -20.67
C ILE A 55 -9.59 15.11 -20.81
N GLU A 56 -10.10 15.20 -22.03
CA GLU A 56 -11.48 14.83 -22.34
C GLU A 56 -11.78 13.38 -21.90
N GLY A 57 -12.85 13.16 -21.14
CA GLY A 57 -13.19 11.84 -20.60
C GLY A 57 -12.61 11.53 -19.21
N VAL A 58 -11.91 12.48 -18.59
CA VAL A 58 -11.61 12.46 -17.15
C VAL A 58 -12.72 13.14 -16.37
N THR A 59 -13.26 12.45 -15.37
CA THR A 59 -14.20 13.03 -14.40
C THR A 59 -13.56 13.10 -13.03
N VAL A 60 -13.92 14.11 -12.26
CA VAL A 60 -13.45 14.30 -10.88
C VAL A 60 -14.63 14.21 -9.92
N SER A 61 -14.54 13.33 -8.93
CA SER A 61 -15.56 13.11 -7.90
C SER A 61 -14.95 13.18 -6.51
N SER A 62 -15.77 13.45 -5.49
CA SER A 62 -15.43 13.22 -4.09
C SER A 62 -16.10 11.93 -3.62
N LEU A 63 -15.54 11.32 -2.58
CA LEU A 63 -16.20 10.27 -1.80
C LEU A 63 -17.53 10.74 -1.20
N ASP A 64 -17.68 12.04 -0.92
CA ASP A 64 -18.93 12.63 -0.45
C ASP A 64 -20.03 12.67 -1.54
N ASP A 65 -19.67 12.58 -2.83
CA ASP A 65 -20.63 12.62 -3.95
C ASP A 65 -21.25 11.23 -4.24
N VAL A 66 -20.76 10.17 -3.59
CA VAL A 66 -21.24 8.80 -3.80
C VAL A 66 -22.56 8.61 -3.04
N PRO A 67 -23.62 8.03 -3.67
CA PRO A 67 -24.91 7.83 -3.01
C PRO A 67 -24.75 7.17 -1.64
N THR A 68 -25.49 7.68 -0.66
CA THR A 68 -25.50 7.33 0.77
C THR A 68 -25.97 5.89 1.04
N GLY A 69 -25.17 4.92 0.57
CA GLY A 69 -25.32 3.49 0.84
C GLY A 69 -23.99 2.85 1.24
N ALA A 70 -23.91 1.52 1.17
CA ALA A 70 -22.77 0.68 1.60
C ALA A 70 -21.37 1.14 1.10
N VAL A 71 -21.35 1.90 0.00
CA VAL A 71 -20.15 2.42 -0.64
C VAL A 71 -19.51 3.58 0.16
N ASN A 72 -20.30 4.36 0.91
CA ASN A 72 -19.78 5.50 1.68
C ASN A 72 -19.06 5.04 2.96
N ASN A 73 -19.55 3.99 3.62
CA ASN A 73 -18.86 3.36 4.75
C ASN A 73 -17.52 2.74 4.32
N PHE A 74 -17.52 2.04 3.19
CA PHE A 74 -16.34 1.43 2.58
C PHE A 74 -15.19 2.43 2.37
N PHE A 75 -15.48 3.59 1.80
CA PHE A 75 -14.46 4.56 1.46
C PHE A 75 -14.04 5.45 2.63
N LYS A 76 -14.94 5.73 3.57
CA LYS A 76 -14.60 6.38 4.84
C LYS A 76 -13.70 5.50 5.70
N SER A 77 -13.88 4.17 5.65
CA SER A 77 -12.95 3.19 6.19
C SER A 77 -11.59 3.25 5.49
N ILE A 78 -11.53 3.26 4.15
CA ILE A 78 -10.25 3.40 3.42
C ILE A 78 -9.48 4.67 3.83
N ARG A 79 -10.18 5.80 3.97
CA ARG A 79 -9.58 7.07 4.40
C ARG A 79 -8.96 7.01 5.80
N ASN A 80 -9.61 6.29 6.73
CA ASN A 80 -9.08 6.07 8.09
C ASN A 80 -7.94 5.03 8.13
N THR A 81 -7.75 4.25 7.05
CA THR A 81 -6.87 3.07 6.98
C THR A 81 -5.71 3.24 5.99
N LEU A 82 -5.26 4.48 5.75
CA LEU A 82 -3.93 4.71 5.19
C LEU A 82 -2.81 4.22 6.14
N ASP A 83 -3.16 3.73 7.33
CA ASP A 83 -2.38 2.76 8.10
C ASP A 83 -3.00 1.36 7.90
N PHE A 84 -2.47 0.58 6.96
CA PHE A 84 -3.04 -0.71 6.55
C PHE A 84 -2.94 -1.75 7.67
N ASP A 85 -3.93 -1.80 8.55
CA ASP A 85 -4.25 -2.96 9.38
C ASP A 85 -5.77 -3.20 9.39
N PHE A 86 -6.21 -4.20 8.61
CA PHE A 86 -7.62 -4.51 8.39
C PHE A 86 -8.04 -5.67 9.31
N SER A 87 -8.44 -5.37 10.55
CA SER A 87 -9.00 -6.35 11.50
C SER A 87 -10.50 -6.55 11.30
N ASP A 88 -10.95 -7.80 11.47
CA ASP A 88 -12.28 -8.33 11.10
C ASP A 88 -13.50 -7.68 11.80
N ASP A 89 -13.30 -6.91 12.88
CA ASP A 89 -14.41 -6.44 13.72
C ASP A 89 -14.84 -4.98 13.47
N ASN A 90 -14.37 -4.34 12.40
CA ASN A 90 -14.75 -2.96 12.10
C ASN A 90 -15.99 -2.90 11.19
N GLU A 91 -17.15 -2.53 11.77
CA GLU A 91 -18.46 -2.37 11.11
C GLU A 91 -18.50 -1.34 9.96
N GLY A 92 -17.40 -0.64 9.70
CA GLY A 92 -17.23 0.27 8.55
C GLY A 92 -16.37 -0.30 7.42
N PHE A 93 -15.79 -1.49 7.59
CA PHE A 93 -14.83 -2.03 6.63
C PHE A 93 -15.47 -2.67 5.40
N PRO A 94 -14.80 -2.57 4.23
CA PRO A 94 -15.13 -3.45 3.12
C PRO A 94 -15.14 -4.91 3.56
N PRO A 95 -16.13 -5.71 3.16
CA PRO A 95 -16.06 -7.15 3.35
C PRO A 95 -14.85 -7.71 2.60
N LYS A 96 -14.27 -8.80 3.12
CA LYS A 96 -13.14 -9.50 2.49
C LYS A 96 -13.38 -9.79 1.00
N ASP A 97 -14.62 -10.14 0.67
CA ASP A 97 -15.10 -10.34 -0.71
C ASP A 97 -14.76 -9.19 -1.65
N LEU A 98 -14.76 -7.94 -1.18
CA LEU A 98 -14.44 -6.81 -2.04
C LEU A 98 -12.96 -6.80 -2.46
N HIS A 99 -12.06 -7.26 -1.58
CA HIS A 99 -10.67 -7.43 -1.98
C HIS A 99 -10.59 -8.46 -3.11
N TYR A 100 -11.16 -9.64 -2.88
CA TYR A 100 -11.14 -10.75 -3.82
C TYR A 100 -11.78 -10.42 -5.16
N ARG A 101 -12.91 -9.71 -5.14
CA ARG A 101 -13.70 -9.37 -6.34
C ARG A 101 -13.19 -8.14 -7.09
N PHE A 102 -12.61 -7.15 -6.41
CA PHE A 102 -12.30 -5.86 -7.01
C PHE A 102 -10.83 -5.46 -6.84
N LEU A 103 -10.32 -5.36 -5.61
CA LEU A 103 -8.95 -4.85 -5.37
C LEU A 103 -7.87 -5.76 -5.98
N SER A 104 -8.12 -7.06 -6.03
CA SER A 104 -7.23 -8.06 -6.62
C SER A 104 -6.96 -7.82 -8.13
N GLN A 105 -7.85 -7.11 -8.81
CA GLN A 105 -7.72 -6.81 -10.24
C GLN A 105 -6.77 -5.65 -10.55
N PHE A 106 -6.41 -4.83 -9.55
CA PHE A 106 -5.59 -3.64 -9.78
C PHE A 106 -4.12 -3.93 -9.56
N THR A 107 -3.30 -3.67 -10.57
CA THR A 107 -1.85 -3.67 -10.43
C THR A 107 -1.39 -2.37 -9.75
N PRO A 108 -0.76 -2.43 -8.57
CA PRO A 108 -0.27 -1.23 -7.91
C PRO A 108 0.90 -0.63 -8.70
N VAL A 109 0.71 0.59 -9.22
CA VAL A 109 1.75 1.32 -9.96
C VAL A 109 2.87 1.78 -9.03
N PHE A 110 2.52 2.20 -7.82
CA PHE A 110 3.44 2.57 -6.77
C PHE A 110 2.93 2.01 -5.45
N TYR A 111 3.80 1.35 -4.68
CA TYR A 111 3.47 0.79 -3.38
C TYR A 111 4.64 0.99 -2.42
N ILE A 112 4.34 1.43 -1.21
CA ILE A 112 5.29 1.41 -0.09
C ILE A 112 4.54 1.06 1.19
N ARG A 113 5.06 0.09 1.93
CA ARG A 113 4.60 -0.22 3.29
C ARG A 113 5.79 -0.32 4.20
N GLN A 114 5.97 0.69 5.05
CA GLN A 114 7.01 0.71 6.08
C GLN A 114 6.54 -0.09 7.29
N ARG A 115 7.46 -0.77 7.96
CA ARG A 115 7.22 -1.49 9.21
C ARG A 115 8.45 -1.38 10.09
N ASP A 116 8.19 -1.11 11.36
CA ASP A 116 9.19 -1.15 12.42
C ASP A 116 9.04 -2.46 13.19
N TYR A 117 10.17 -3.08 13.47
CA TYR A 117 10.27 -4.35 14.17
C TYR A 117 11.27 -4.24 15.32
N SER A 118 11.03 -5.06 16.35
CA SER A 118 11.94 -5.24 17.48
C SER A 118 12.19 -6.74 17.66
N LYS A 119 13.45 -7.14 17.81
CA LYS A 119 13.83 -8.53 18.14
C LYS A 119 14.71 -8.56 19.36
N THR A 120 14.36 -9.41 20.32
CA THR A 120 15.17 -9.66 21.51
C THR A 120 16.29 -10.65 21.19
N VAL A 121 17.53 -10.29 21.51
CA VAL A 121 18.74 -11.09 21.28
C VAL A 121 19.39 -11.45 22.62
N ALA A 122 20.19 -12.53 22.63
CA ALA A 122 20.79 -13.06 23.86
C ALA A 122 21.99 -12.23 24.36
N VAL A 123 22.52 -11.33 23.53
CA VAL A 123 23.72 -10.52 23.81
C VAL A 123 23.36 -9.04 23.73
N ALA A 124 24.04 -8.20 24.52
CA ALA A 124 23.85 -6.75 24.43
C ALA A 124 24.10 -6.24 22.99
N PRO A 125 23.25 -5.34 22.45
CA PRO A 125 22.04 -4.80 23.06
C PRO A 125 20.89 -5.81 22.98
N TYR A 126 20.35 -6.23 24.12
CA TYR A 126 19.36 -7.31 24.24
C TYR A 126 18.10 -7.13 23.39
N ILE A 127 17.86 -5.93 22.87
CA ILE A 127 16.79 -5.62 21.92
C ILE A 127 17.41 -4.89 20.74
N VAL A 128 17.21 -5.44 19.55
CA VAL A 128 17.58 -4.82 18.27
C VAL A 128 16.30 -4.33 17.60
N ASN A 129 16.23 -3.02 17.38
CA ASN A 129 15.17 -2.39 16.60
C ASN A 129 15.65 -2.24 15.16
N TYR A 130 14.80 -2.64 14.22
CA TYR A 130 15.07 -2.50 12.80
C TYR A 130 13.79 -2.11 12.05
N SER A 131 13.96 -1.33 11.00
CA SER A 131 12.86 -0.84 10.19
C SER A 131 13.07 -1.25 8.76
N GLY A 132 12.00 -1.64 8.08
CA GLY A 132 12.05 -2.00 6.67
C GLY A 132 10.83 -1.52 5.92
N ALA A 133 10.83 -1.72 4.61
CA ALA A 133 9.71 -1.41 3.76
C ALA A 133 9.54 -2.46 2.66
N VAL A 134 8.29 -2.81 2.35
CA VAL A 134 7.95 -3.49 1.09
C VAL A 134 7.62 -2.40 0.08
N PHE A 135 8.37 -2.36 -1.01
CA PHE A 135 8.32 -1.32 -2.02
C PHE A 135 8.06 -1.90 -3.41
N ARG A 136 7.34 -1.15 -4.24
CA ARG A 136 7.21 -1.43 -5.67
C ARG A 136 7.02 -0.14 -6.46
N ARG A 137 7.67 -0.08 -7.62
CA ARG A 137 7.40 0.92 -8.66
C ARG A 137 7.27 0.22 -10.01
N TYR A 138 6.03 0.01 -10.48
CA TYR A 138 5.75 -0.62 -11.77
C TYR A 138 6.42 0.16 -12.93
N PRO A 139 7.03 -0.51 -13.92
CA PRO A 139 7.07 -1.97 -14.16
C PRO A 139 8.18 -2.74 -13.41
N GLY A 140 8.82 -2.15 -12.39
CA GLY A 140 9.85 -2.80 -11.59
C GLY A 140 9.33 -3.87 -10.62
N PRO A 141 10.23 -4.75 -10.14
CA PRO A 141 9.90 -5.84 -9.23
C PRO A 141 9.47 -5.31 -7.84
N TRP A 142 8.92 -6.22 -7.03
CA TRP A 142 8.77 -6.00 -5.61
C TRP A 142 10.14 -6.04 -4.93
N GLN A 143 10.36 -5.12 -4.01
CA GLN A 143 11.62 -4.99 -3.29
C GLN A 143 11.33 -4.95 -1.79
N VAL A 144 12.15 -5.66 -1.01
CA VAL A 144 12.26 -5.46 0.42
C VAL A 144 13.41 -4.51 0.64
N MET A 145 13.19 -3.48 1.45
CA MET A 145 14.19 -2.47 1.76
C MET A 145 14.44 -2.42 3.27
N LEU A 146 15.70 -2.34 3.68
CA LEU A 146 16.12 -2.11 5.06
C LEU A 146 16.46 -0.63 5.25
N LYS A 147 15.94 -0.03 6.31
CA LYS A 147 16.30 1.34 6.70
C LYS A 147 17.67 1.34 7.37
N GLN A 148 18.60 2.08 6.80
CA GLN A 148 19.94 2.28 7.32
C GLN A 148 19.97 3.38 8.40
N ALA A 149 21.08 3.44 9.15
CA ALA A 149 21.26 4.41 10.23
C ALA A 149 21.29 5.87 9.75
N ASP A 150 21.65 6.10 8.48
CA ASP A 150 21.64 7.41 7.83
C ASP A 150 20.22 7.84 7.37
N GLY A 151 19.22 6.99 7.58
CA GLY A 151 17.83 7.22 7.16
C GLY A 151 17.54 6.80 5.71
N SER A 152 18.54 6.33 4.96
CA SER A 152 18.35 5.80 3.62
C SER A 152 17.75 4.40 3.65
N TYR A 153 17.22 3.95 2.51
CA TYR A 153 16.69 2.61 2.35
C TYR A 153 17.55 1.84 1.35
N ALA A 154 18.08 0.69 1.77
CA ALA A 154 18.84 -0.22 0.93
C ALA A 154 17.97 -1.41 0.52
N CYS A 155 17.95 -1.75 -0.76
CA CYS A 155 17.26 -2.95 -1.24
C CYS A 155 18.01 -4.20 -0.75
N VAL A 156 17.29 -5.12 -0.11
CA VAL A 156 17.84 -6.36 0.45
C VAL A 156 17.35 -7.61 -0.28
N ALA A 157 16.18 -7.56 -0.91
CA ALA A 157 15.63 -8.64 -1.70
C ALA A 157 14.73 -8.09 -2.81
N GLU A 158 14.69 -8.79 -3.94
CA GLU A 158 13.82 -8.47 -5.09
C GLU A 158 13.05 -9.71 -5.51
N SER A 159 11.82 -9.53 -5.97
CA SER A 159 10.96 -10.60 -6.47
C SER A 159 9.95 -10.06 -7.48
N GLU A 160 9.61 -10.86 -8.49
CA GLU A 160 8.51 -10.52 -9.42
C GLU A 160 7.14 -10.57 -8.71
N ALA A 161 7.02 -11.46 -7.72
CA ALA A 161 5.83 -11.59 -6.88
C ALA A 161 5.98 -10.83 -5.57
N ARG A 162 4.88 -10.27 -5.08
CA ARG A 162 4.81 -9.57 -3.80
C ARG A 162 5.25 -10.45 -2.63
N PHE A 163 6.17 -9.93 -1.81
CA PHE A 163 6.54 -10.54 -0.52
C PHE A 163 5.36 -10.48 0.46
N THR A 164 5.08 -11.60 1.12
CA THR A 164 4.22 -11.58 2.33
C THR A 164 4.91 -10.85 3.46
N LEU A 165 4.15 -10.43 4.48
CA LEU A 165 4.75 -9.79 5.65
C LEU A 165 5.80 -10.67 6.35
N GLY A 166 5.56 -11.98 6.42
CA GLY A 166 6.48 -12.96 6.98
C GLY A 166 7.75 -13.08 6.15
N GLN A 167 7.63 -13.24 4.83
CA GLN A 167 8.78 -13.32 3.92
C GLN A 167 9.63 -12.05 3.97
N ALA A 168 9.00 -10.87 3.94
CA ALA A 168 9.73 -9.62 4.04
C ALA A 168 10.49 -9.50 5.37
N LYS A 169 9.88 -9.92 6.49
CA LYS A 169 10.53 -9.95 7.80
C LYS A 169 11.71 -10.93 7.84
N GLU A 170 11.56 -12.11 7.23
CA GLU A 170 12.63 -13.11 7.15
C GLU A 170 13.83 -12.60 6.34
N GLU A 171 13.61 -11.94 5.21
CA GLU A 171 14.70 -11.33 4.42
C GLU A 171 15.41 -10.20 5.18
N LEU A 172 14.67 -9.39 5.95
CA LEU A 172 15.28 -8.38 6.83
C LEU A 172 16.15 -9.03 7.93
N LEU A 173 15.66 -10.09 8.58
CA LEU A 173 16.40 -10.81 9.62
C LEU A 173 17.67 -11.48 9.08
N ARG A 174 17.60 -12.03 7.86
CA ARG A 174 18.75 -12.61 7.16
C ARG A 174 19.86 -11.57 6.98
N VAL A 175 19.54 -10.38 6.48
CA VAL A 175 20.55 -9.33 6.23
C VAL A 175 21.11 -8.72 7.51
N ILE A 176 20.31 -8.60 8.57
CA ILE A 176 20.79 -8.11 9.88
C ILE A 176 21.65 -9.17 10.60
N GLY A 177 21.74 -10.40 10.08
CA GLY A 177 22.52 -11.47 10.68
C GLY A 177 21.88 -12.05 11.95
N LEU A 178 20.56 -11.87 12.12
CA LEU A 178 19.79 -12.36 13.26
C LEU A 178 18.95 -13.59 12.89
N GLN A 179 19.36 -14.32 11.86
CA GLN A 179 18.73 -15.58 11.48
C GLN A 179 18.98 -16.60 12.60
N GLU A 180 17.92 -17.17 13.16
CA GLU A 180 18.03 -18.24 14.17
C GLU A 180 18.29 -19.56 13.42
N GLU A 181 19.07 -20.47 14.02
CA GLU A 181 19.30 -21.81 13.46
C GLU A 181 17.97 -22.57 13.37
N GLU A 182 17.69 -23.18 12.21
CA GLU A 182 16.48 -23.96 11.95
C GLU A 182 16.25 -25.01 13.05
N GLY A 183 15.15 -24.88 13.79
CA GLY A 183 14.73 -25.87 14.79
C GLY A 183 14.86 -25.44 16.26
N SER A 184 15.18 -24.18 16.54
CA SER A 184 15.10 -23.66 17.91
C SER A 184 13.66 -23.59 18.40
N SER A 185 13.38 -24.12 19.60
CA SER A 185 12.07 -23.99 20.27
C SER A 185 11.65 -22.53 20.50
N LEU A 186 12.60 -21.60 20.45
CA LEU A 186 12.36 -20.14 20.50
C LEU A 186 11.87 -19.56 19.16
N GLU A 187 12.12 -20.22 18.03
CA GLU A 187 11.66 -19.82 16.70
C GLU A 187 10.12 -19.85 16.63
N PHE A 188 9.52 -20.89 17.20
CA PHE A 188 8.07 -21.06 17.31
C PHE A 188 7.42 -20.04 18.26
N LEU A 189 8.06 -19.72 19.39
CA LEU A 189 7.54 -18.75 20.37
C LEU A 189 7.66 -17.29 19.92
N ARG A 190 8.53 -16.99 18.94
CA ARG A 190 8.82 -15.62 18.46
C ARG A 190 8.26 -15.33 17.06
N ARG A 191 7.83 -16.33 16.32
CA ARG A 191 6.95 -16.14 15.15
C ARG A 191 5.64 -15.55 15.65
N GLY A 192 5.48 -14.25 15.44
CA GLY A 192 4.27 -13.53 15.86
C GLY A 192 3.01 -14.19 15.30
N TYR A 193 1.89 -13.99 15.99
CA TYR A 193 0.61 -14.67 15.77
C TYR A 193 0.04 -14.56 14.33
N LYS A 194 0.55 -13.63 13.49
CA LYS A 194 0.16 -13.48 12.08
C LYS A 194 1.39 -13.26 11.21
N ASN A 195 1.69 -14.24 10.35
CA ASN A 195 2.79 -14.19 9.39
C ASN A 195 2.37 -13.62 8.03
N ALA A 196 1.07 -13.53 7.78
CA ALA A 196 0.50 -12.97 6.57
C ALA A 196 -0.71 -12.11 6.94
N THR A 197 -1.03 -11.16 6.06
CA THR A 197 -2.33 -10.49 6.12
C THR A 197 -3.40 -11.44 5.56
N TRP A 198 -4.65 -11.36 6.03
CA TRP A 198 -5.69 -12.35 5.65
C TRP A 198 -5.92 -12.45 4.13
N TRP A 199 -5.69 -11.36 3.40
CA TRP A 199 -5.78 -11.32 1.93
C TRP A 199 -4.53 -11.88 1.22
N GLU A 200 -3.46 -12.15 1.94
CA GLU A 200 -2.29 -12.88 1.43
C GLU A 200 -2.46 -14.40 1.58
N GLU A 201 -3.39 -14.85 2.43
CA GLU A 201 -3.62 -16.27 2.76
C GLU A 201 -4.63 -16.95 1.81
N ASN A 202 -5.72 -16.27 1.46
CA ASN A 202 -6.82 -16.86 0.66
C ASN A 202 -6.66 -16.56 -0.83
N VAL A 203 -5.58 -17.06 -1.45
CA VAL A 203 -5.27 -16.84 -2.87
C VAL A 203 -6.38 -17.36 -3.79
N ASP A 204 -7.02 -18.46 -3.42
CA ASP A 204 -8.03 -19.14 -4.23
C ASP A 204 -9.36 -18.36 -4.34
N GLU A 205 -9.62 -17.44 -3.42
CA GLU A 205 -10.84 -16.63 -3.45
C GLU A 205 -10.73 -15.47 -4.44
N GLU A 206 -9.53 -15.16 -4.93
CA GLU A 206 -9.29 -14.00 -5.75
C GLU A 206 -9.67 -14.17 -7.21
N LYS A 207 -10.31 -13.14 -7.75
CA LYS A 207 -10.64 -13.06 -9.16
C LYS A 207 -9.41 -12.84 -10.06
N SER A 208 -8.32 -12.26 -9.53
CA SER A 208 -7.10 -11.94 -10.29
C SER A 208 -5.88 -11.84 -9.39
N SER A 209 -4.73 -12.30 -9.86
CA SER A 209 -3.43 -12.16 -9.18
C SER A 209 -2.65 -10.90 -9.61
N ALA A 210 -3.28 -9.99 -10.36
CA ALA A 210 -2.64 -8.80 -10.95
C ALA A 210 -2.05 -7.83 -9.92
N TRP A 211 -2.55 -7.84 -8.69
CA TRP A 211 -2.01 -7.03 -7.60
C TRP A 211 -0.74 -7.62 -6.96
N ARG A 212 -0.50 -8.93 -7.13
CA ARG A 212 0.72 -9.62 -6.66
C ARG A 212 1.86 -9.55 -7.66
N THR A 213 1.54 -9.40 -8.94
CA THR A 213 2.48 -9.41 -10.08
C THR A 213 2.70 -8.04 -10.65
#